data_AF-A0A8J3JF20-F1
#
_entry.id   AF-A0A8J3JF20-F1
#
_cell.length_a   1.000
_cell.length_b   1.000
_cell.length_c   1.000
_cell.angle_alpha   90.00
_cell.angle_beta   90.00
_cell.angle_gamma   90.00
#
_symmetry.space_group_name_H-M   'P 1'
#
loop_
_entity.id
_entity.type
_entity.pdbx_description
1 polymer ?
#
loop_
_entity_poly.entity_id
_entity_poly.type
_entity_poly.pdbx_seq_one_letter_code
_entity_poly.pdbx_strand_id
1 'polypeptide(L)'
;MTSETPPAREPVDAALRALLPARAAAALWQFAVQSGTAFELARPYPNARSGAVVCAVREHHHYTGVRKIILKLDTVRDAARAHGEYVQQQRAVHEGGGFARRHLVQPAREPVRVDDKLWFTFQELATGEATDVGLADLEVLTALLEAARTGSDEESLPTACAHIVRSVLGEWAAHRDTKIMDVPAFLRLHVRDRLGPGGDLHALASTRTAATLELPGEPGPLANPLRLVTDPAMTAGRRIVAVTGKAHGDLHTENVLVPVRPVVAPDGFRLIDLMKYGSGAPLTRDPAHLVLYIVARSLAGLDPQAREALFGLVLHPATAPRGGPVPGWLHRTVVGVHAAAEGCARSLIDEWREQAILSVLGNALIFVGRASTRDEDRGWFLRLAALAADAYLGRGAPSPPRVTASRLPVVTEPPPSVAPPPNGRVPGEPDPGQTSPGGFPFPPPGPGLRRATSDWRARLCRNLAALRLAAQDPTSAARVDALVDAAAAGHAAADAAWSLELDGVMLELLDEAGTRSALPGAPAGSPLLYERYACPGERCRRVEPRQPGGPLPTCALTGEAMRLRVS
;
A
#
# COMPACT_ATOMS: atom_id res chain seq x y z
N MET A 1 -47.77 -11.37 -23.67
CA MET A 1 -46.34 -11.75 -23.64
C MET A 1 -46.14 -12.62 -22.41
N THR A 2 -45.85 -13.91 -22.59
CA THR A 2 -45.47 -14.80 -21.49
C THR A 2 -44.06 -14.46 -21.05
N SER A 3 -43.92 -13.93 -19.84
CA SER A 3 -42.61 -13.70 -19.22
C SER A 3 -42.01 -15.05 -18.84
N GLU A 4 -41.22 -15.67 -19.72
CA GLU A 4 -40.38 -16.79 -19.36
C GLU A 4 -39.37 -16.33 -18.30
N THR A 5 -39.55 -16.80 -17.07
CA THR A 5 -38.56 -16.60 -16.00
C THR A 5 -37.25 -17.23 -16.46
N PRO A 6 -36.14 -16.47 -16.59
CA PRO A 6 -34.87 -17.05 -17.01
C PRO A 6 -34.45 -18.15 -16.02
N PRO A 7 -33.81 -19.24 -16.51
CA PRO A 7 -33.44 -20.36 -15.66
C PRO A 7 -32.58 -19.89 -14.48
N ALA A 8 -32.85 -20.41 -13.29
CA ALA A 8 -32.13 -20.06 -12.09
C ALA A 8 -30.63 -20.31 -12.28
N ARG A 9 -29.82 -19.25 -12.15
CA ARG A 9 -28.37 -19.34 -12.28
C ARG A 9 -27.77 -20.09 -11.09
N GLU A 10 -26.75 -20.89 -11.34
CA GLU A 10 -25.98 -21.52 -10.27
C GLU A 10 -25.26 -20.44 -9.43
N PRO A 11 -25.29 -20.49 -8.09
CA PRO A 11 -24.67 -19.46 -7.24
C PRO A 11 -23.15 -19.33 -7.42
N VAL A 12 -22.45 -20.40 -7.83
CA VAL A 12 -21.02 -20.38 -8.20
C VAL A 12 -20.84 -21.32 -9.37
N ASP A 13 -20.43 -20.79 -10.52
CA ASP A 13 -20.30 -21.58 -11.75
C ASP A 13 -19.28 -22.73 -11.63
N ALA A 14 -19.41 -23.73 -12.49
CA ALA A 14 -18.57 -24.92 -12.48
C ALA A 14 -17.06 -24.62 -12.67
N ALA A 15 -16.69 -23.61 -13.47
CA ALA A 15 -15.28 -23.28 -13.72
C ALA A 15 -14.65 -22.55 -12.53
N LEU A 16 -15.38 -21.64 -11.86
CA LEU A 16 -14.91 -21.06 -10.60
C LEU A 16 -14.80 -22.12 -9.50
N ARG A 17 -15.77 -23.03 -9.38
CA ARG A 17 -15.69 -24.15 -8.42
C ARG A 17 -14.48 -25.05 -8.68
N ALA A 18 -14.13 -25.33 -9.93
CA ALA A 18 -12.96 -26.14 -10.29
C ALA A 18 -11.62 -25.45 -9.97
N LEU A 19 -11.59 -24.11 -9.89
CA LEU A 19 -10.40 -23.33 -9.53
C LEU A 19 -10.17 -23.25 -8.01
N LEU A 20 -11.20 -23.53 -7.20
CA LEU A 20 -11.20 -23.34 -5.75
C LEU A 20 -11.08 -24.67 -4.99
N PRO A 21 -10.35 -24.71 -3.85
CA PRO A 21 -10.43 -25.84 -2.92
C PRO A 21 -11.88 -26.08 -2.48
N ALA A 22 -12.30 -27.35 -2.34
CA ALA A 22 -13.70 -27.70 -2.09
C ALA A 22 -14.36 -26.93 -0.93
N ARG A 23 -13.65 -26.73 0.20
CA ARG A 23 -14.11 -25.90 1.33
C ARG A 23 -14.36 -24.43 0.96
N ALA A 24 -13.53 -23.86 0.10
CA ALA A 24 -13.65 -22.48 -0.36
C ALA A 24 -14.79 -22.35 -1.40
N ALA A 25 -14.94 -23.33 -2.30
CA ALA A 25 -16.08 -23.39 -3.20
C ALA A 25 -17.42 -23.48 -2.44
N ALA A 26 -17.48 -24.31 -1.37
CA ALA A 26 -18.66 -24.43 -0.52
C ALA A 26 -18.97 -23.13 0.27
N ALA A 27 -17.94 -22.49 0.85
CA ALA A 27 -18.11 -21.22 1.56
C ALA A 27 -18.58 -20.08 0.62
N LEU A 28 -18.02 -20.00 -0.60
CA LEU A 28 -18.46 -19.03 -1.60
C LEU A 28 -19.89 -19.31 -2.08
N TRP A 29 -20.27 -20.57 -2.24
CA TRP A 29 -21.64 -20.97 -2.60
C TRP A 29 -22.65 -20.61 -1.51
N GLN A 30 -22.32 -20.88 -0.24
CA GLN A 30 -23.17 -20.50 0.89
C GLN A 30 -23.34 -18.98 0.96
N PHE A 31 -22.25 -18.23 0.82
CA PHE A 31 -22.29 -16.78 0.76
C PHE A 31 -23.15 -16.27 -0.41
N ALA A 32 -23.00 -16.86 -1.60
CA ALA A 32 -23.74 -16.48 -2.78
C ALA A 32 -25.25 -16.68 -2.61
N VAL A 33 -25.67 -17.83 -2.07
CA VAL A 33 -27.08 -18.11 -1.73
C VAL A 33 -27.61 -17.14 -0.67
N GLN A 34 -26.87 -16.89 0.40
CA GLN A 34 -27.30 -15.99 1.48
C GLN A 34 -27.43 -14.52 1.04
N SER A 35 -26.60 -14.08 0.09
CA SER A 35 -26.59 -12.69 -0.39
C SER A 35 -27.41 -12.47 -1.68
N GLY A 36 -28.03 -13.52 -2.25
CA GLY A 36 -28.78 -13.40 -3.50
C GLY A 36 -27.89 -13.06 -4.72
N THR A 37 -26.63 -13.50 -4.69
CA THR A 37 -25.67 -13.32 -5.79
C THR A 37 -25.37 -14.64 -6.50
N ALA A 38 -24.89 -14.56 -7.74
CA ALA A 38 -24.18 -15.64 -8.40
C ALA A 38 -22.80 -15.16 -8.89
N PHE A 39 -21.79 -16.02 -8.80
CA PHE A 39 -20.43 -15.76 -9.29
C PHE A 39 -20.11 -16.63 -10.49
N GLU A 40 -19.60 -16.00 -11.55
CA GLU A 40 -19.20 -16.65 -12.80
C GLU A 40 -17.74 -16.29 -13.13
N LEU A 41 -16.85 -17.27 -13.31
CA LEU A 41 -15.46 -17.05 -13.69
C LEU A 41 -15.37 -16.31 -15.03
N ALA A 42 -14.83 -15.09 -15.00
CA ALA A 42 -14.60 -14.29 -16.20
C ALA A 42 -13.18 -14.47 -16.75
N ARG A 43 -12.18 -14.58 -15.86
CA ARG A 43 -10.77 -14.84 -16.19
C ARG A 43 -9.98 -15.26 -14.95
N PRO A 44 -9.26 -16.40 -14.93
CA PRO A 44 -8.27 -16.66 -13.89
C PRO A 44 -7.05 -15.74 -14.10
N TYR A 45 -6.52 -15.14 -13.04
CA TYR A 45 -5.22 -14.49 -13.11
C TYR A 45 -4.14 -15.51 -12.72
N PRO A 46 -3.03 -15.62 -13.48
CA PRO A 46 -2.00 -16.62 -13.25
C PRO A 46 -1.16 -16.27 -12.01
N ASN A 47 -1.69 -16.50 -10.82
CA ASN A 47 -1.01 -16.22 -9.55
C ASN A 47 -0.17 -17.43 -9.09
N ALA A 48 0.76 -17.87 -9.95
CA ALA A 48 1.38 -19.20 -9.90
C ALA A 48 2.27 -19.49 -8.67
N ARG A 49 2.39 -18.56 -7.71
CA ARG A 49 3.55 -18.48 -6.80
C ARG A 49 3.24 -18.05 -5.36
N SER A 50 2.10 -17.41 -5.10
CA SER A 50 1.67 -17.00 -3.75
C SER A 50 0.87 -18.10 -3.02
N GLY A 51 0.29 -19.04 -3.78
CA GLY A 51 -0.73 -19.97 -3.29
C GLY A 51 -2.13 -19.36 -3.19
N ALA A 52 -2.27 -18.04 -3.35
CA ALA A 52 -3.56 -17.36 -3.36
C ALA A 52 -4.21 -17.44 -4.74
N VAL A 53 -5.45 -17.93 -4.81
CA VAL A 53 -6.23 -17.92 -6.07
C VAL A 53 -6.71 -16.50 -6.31
N VAL A 54 -6.41 -15.93 -7.48
CA VAL A 54 -6.89 -14.60 -7.87
C VAL A 54 -7.53 -14.70 -9.25
N CYS A 55 -8.74 -14.17 -9.40
CA CYS A 55 -9.47 -14.22 -10.66
C CYS A 55 -10.43 -13.03 -10.80
N ALA A 56 -10.74 -12.65 -12.03
CA ALA A 56 -11.88 -11.79 -12.30
C ALA A 56 -13.14 -12.66 -12.43
N VAL A 57 -14.22 -12.25 -11.77
CA VAL A 57 -15.54 -12.89 -11.82
C VAL A 57 -16.60 -11.88 -12.25
N ARG A 58 -17.64 -12.34 -12.94
CA ARG A 58 -18.90 -11.60 -13.05
C ARG A 58 -19.71 -11.93 -11.81
N GLU A 59 -19.98 -10.94 -10.99
CA GLU A 59 -21.02 -11.00 -9.97
C GLU A 59 -22.35 -10.62 -10.61
N HIS A 60 -23.34 -11.49 -10.45
CA HIS A 60 -24.73 -11.25 -10.81
C HIS A 60 -25.52 -11.10 -9.50
N HIS A 61 -25.99 -9.90 -9.17
CA HIS A 61 -26.81 -9.64 -7.98
C HIS A 61 -28.24 -9.27 -8.40
N HIS A 62 -29.24 -9.93 -7.80
CA HIS A 62 -30.63 -9.87 -8.25
C HIS A 62 -31.18 -8.43 -8.42
N TYR A 63 -30.77 -7.51 -7.53
CA TYR A 63 -31.30 -6.13 -7.49
C TYR A 63 -30.41 -5.08 -8.16
N THR A 64 -29.12 -5.36 -8.41
CA THR A 64 -28.16 -4.37 -8.93
C THR A 64 -27.51 -4.78 -10.24
N GLY A 65 -27.95 -5.90 -10.83
CA GLY A 65 -27.50 -6.37 -12.13
C GLY A 65 -26.14 -7.07 -12.07
N VAL A 66 -25.34 -6.88 -13.12
CA VAL A 66 -24.07 -7.60 -13.32
C VAL A 66 -22.90 -6.63 -13.24
N ARG A 67 -21.91 -6.93 -12.39
CA ARG A 67 -20.62 -6.21 -12.37
C ARG A 67 -19.45 -7.19 -12.41
N LYS A 68 -18.28 -6.72 -12.88
CA LYS A 68 -17.05 -7.52 -12.91
C LYS A 68 -16.15 -7.10 -11.76
N ILE A 69 -15.79 -8.04 -10.89
CA ILE A 69 -14.95 -7.82 -9.71
C ILE A 69 -13.76 -8.79 -9.71
N ILE A 70 -12.74 -8.51 -8.92
CA ILE A 70 -11.64 -9.42 -8.62
C ILE A 70 -12.00 -10.17 -7.33
N LEU A 71 -11.97 -11.50 -7.41
CA LEU A 71 -12.06 -12.41 -6.27
C LEU A 71 -10.65 -12.92 -5.96
N LYS A 72 -10.21 -12.77 -4.72
CA LYS A 72 -8.97 -13.35 -4.21
C LYS A 72 -9.27 -14.26 -3.02
N LEU A 73 -8.76 -15.49 -3.05
CA LEU A 73 -8.72 -16.41 -1.92
C LEU A 73 -7.29 -16.42 -1.38
N ASP A 74 -7.06 -15.86 -0.20
CA ASP A 74 -5.74 -15.75 0.41
C ASP A 74 -5.55 -16.73 1.58
N THR A 75 -4.30 -17.11 1.85
CA THR A 75 -3.90 -17.92 3.00
C THR A 75 -3.13 -17.07 4.00
N VAL A 76 -3.79 -16.75 5.10
CA VAL A 76 -3.24 -15.98 6.20
C VAL A 76 -2.41 -16.89 7.10
N ARG A 77 -1.11 -16.55 7.27
CA ARG A 77 -0.18 -17.33 8.10
C ARG A 77 -0.43 -17.18 9.61
N ASP A 78 -1.08 -16.10 10.03
CA ASP A 78 -1.33 -15.71 11.42
C ASP A 78 -2.79 -15.24 11.54
N ALA A 79 -3.59 -15.89 12.38
CA ALA A 79 -5.02 -15.59 12.52
C ALA A 79 -5.29 -14.16 13.05
N ALA A 80 -4.36 -13.56 13.82
CA ALA A 80 -4.48 -12.15 14.21
C ALA A 80 -4.34 -11.19 13.01
N ARG A 81 -3.63 -11.63 11.96
CA ARG A 81 -3.48 -10.92 10.68
C ARG A 81 -4.55 -11.31 9.65
N ALA A 82 -5.65 -11.97 10.05
CA ALA A 82 -6.72 -12.43 9.14
C ALA A 82 -7.37 -11.30 8.32
N HIS A 83 -7.57 -10.14 8.93
CA HIS A 83 -8.06 -8.94 8.25
C HIS A 83 -6.94 -8.15 7.54
N GLY A 84 -5.71 -8.67 7.49
CA GLY A 84 -4.49 -7.95 7.13
C GLY A 84 -4.55 -7.30 5.75
N GLU A 85 -4.85 -8.07 4.69
CA GLU A 85 -4.97 -7.48 3.34
C GLU A 85 -6.11 -6.47 3.28
N TYR A 86 -7.30 -6.82 3.77
CA TYR A 86 -8.48 -5.96 3.71
C TYR A 86 -8.27 -4.63 4.45
N VAL A 87 -7.70 -4.67 5.65
CA VAL A 87 -7.38 -3.48 6.46
C VAL A 87 -6.29 -2.64 5.80
N GLN A 88 -5.24 -3.27 5.26
CA GLN A 88 -4.18 -2.54 4.56
C GLN A 88 -4.67 -1.94 3.23
N GLN A 89 -5.58 -2.61 2.52
CA GLN A 89 -6.25 -2.09 1.35
C GLN A 89 -7.18 -0.92 1.70
N GLN A 90 -8.02 -1.04 2.73
CA GLN A 90 -8.85 0.06 3.24
C GLN A 90 -7.99 1.27 3.63
N ARG A 91 -6.88 1.03 4.32
CA ARG A 91 -5.89 2.06 4.69
C ARG A 91 -5.27 2.72 3.47
N ALA A 92 -4.79 1.94 2.50
CA ALA A 92 -4.21 2.41 1.25
C ALA A 92 -5.18 3.28 0.43
N VAL A 93 -6.47 2.88 0.37
CA VAL A 93 -7.54 3.63 -0.30
C VAL A 93 -7.85 4.92 0.45
N HIS A 94 -8.03 4.86 1.77
CA HIS A 94 -8.31 6.02 2.61
C HIS A 94 -7.19 7.08 2.54
N GLU A 95 -5.94 6.67 2.75
CA GLU A 95 -4.77 7.56 2.71
C GLU A 95 -4.38 7.97 1.29
N GLY A 96 -4.80 7.23 0.25
CA GLY A 96 -4.42 7.46 -1.15
C GLY A 96 -5.22 8.54 -1.89
N GLY A 97 -6.36 8.98 -1.35
CA GLY A 97 -7.12 10.13 -1.86
C GLY A 97 -7.44 10.07 -3.37
N GLY A 98 -6.93 11.03 -4.14
CA GLY A 98 -7.14 11.10 -5.60
C GLY A 98 -6.45 9.96 -6.36
N PHE A 99 -5.26 9.54 -5.92
CA PHE A 99 -4.55 8.40 -6.52
C PHE A 99 -5.31 7.09 -6.29
N ALA A 100 -5.87 6.89 -5.08
CA ALA A 100 -6.67 5.71 -4.78
C ALA A 100 -7.87 5.52 -5.71
N ARG A 101 -8.56 6.60 -6.07
CA ARG A 101 -9.69 6.55 -7.01
C ARG A 101 -9.31 6.24 -8.45
N ARG A 102 -8.07 6.50 -8.86
CA ARG A 102 -7.58 6.24 -10.22
C ARG A 102 -6.84 4.92 -10.36
N HIS A 103 -6.02 4.55 -9.37
CA HIS A 103 -4.98 3.54 -9.53
C HIS A 103 -5.01 2.41 -8.50
N LEU A 104 -5.91 2.43 -7.51
CA LEU A 104 -6.07 1.31 -6.58
C LEU A 104 -7.41 0.60 -6.84
N VAL A 105 -7.44 -0.73 -6.71
CA VAL A 105 -8.71 -1.45 -6.57
C VAL A 105 -9.27 -1.24 -5.17
N GLN A 106 -10.60 -1.09 -5.06
CA GLN A 106 -11.29 -0.81 -3.80
C GLN A 106 -11.93 -2.09 -3.25
N PRO A 107 -12.03 -2.27 -1.92
CA PRO A 107 -12.77 -3.40 -1.36
C PRO A 107 -14.26 -3.30 -1.69
N ALA A 108 -14.79 -4.27 -2.42
CA ALA A 108 -16.19 -4.28 -2.87
C ALA A 108 -17.18 -4.73 -1.78
N ARG A 109 -16.70 -5.41 -0.73
CA ARG A 109 -17.41 -5.76 0.53
C ARG A 109 -16.42 -6.26 1.58
N GLU A 110 -16.92 -6.61 2.76
CA GLU A 110 -16.15 -7.28 3.82
C GLU A 110 -15.62 -8.68 3.41
N PRO A 111 -14.51 -9.16 3.97
CA PRO A 111 -13.98 -10.49 3.65
C PRO A 111 -14.92 -11.62 4.08
N VAL A 112 -15.01 -12.68 3.27
CA VAL A 112 -15.75 -13.90 3.64
C VAL A 112 -14.77 -14.94 4.15
N ARG A 113 -14.91 -15.32 5.41
CA ARG A 113 -14.11 -16.37 6.04
C ARG A 113 -14.45 -17.74 5.45
N VAL A 114 -13.41 -18.50 5.08
CA VAL A 114 -13.54 -19.92 4.71
C VAL A 114 -13.17 -20.80 5.90
N ASP A 115 -12.09 -20.47 6.62
CA ASP A 115 -11.68 -21.09 7.88
C ASP A 115 -10.76 -20.15 8.69
N ASP A 116 -9.95 -20.67 9.60
CA ASP A 116 -9.02 -19.88 10.43
C ASP A 116 -7.90 -19.20 9.63
N LYS A 117 -7.57 -19.74 8.45
CA LYS A 117 -6.43 -19.30 7.61
C LYS A 117 -6.85 -18.90 6.21
N LEU A 118 -8.00 -19.34 5.71
CA LEU A 118 -8.49 -18.99 4.37
C LEU A 118 -9.61 -17.95 4.40
N TRP A 119 -9.46 -16.94 3.54
CA TRP A 119 -10.40 -15.82 3.41
C TRP A 119 -10.56 -15.41 1.95
N PHE A 120 -11.80 -15.11 1.54
CA PHE A 120 -12.08 -14.40 0.30
C PHE A 120 -12.04 -12.89 0.54
N THR A 121 -11.28 -12.17 -0.28
CA THR A 121 -11.40 -10.72 -0.47
C THR A 121 -12.03 -10.43 -1.83
N PHE A 122 -12.86 -9.39 -1.87
CA PHE A 122 -13.58 -8.96 -3.07
C PHE A 122 -13.13 -7.54 -3.39
N GLN A 123 -12.60 -7.31 -4.58
CA GLN A 123 -12.05 -6.01 -4.99
C GLN A 123 -12.71 -5.56 -6.29
N GLU A 124 -13.08 -4.29 -6.39
CA GLU A 124 -13.62 -3.71 -7.61
C GLU A 124 -12.70 -2.63 -8.17
N LEU A 125 -12.80 -2.38 -9.48
CA LEU A 125 -12.19 -1.19 -10.05
C LEU A 125 -12.94 0.02 -9.50
N ALA A 126 -12.21 1.02 -9.02
CA ALA A 126 -12.78 2.31 -8.69
C ALA A 126 -13.42 2.92 -9.96
N THR A 127 -14.74 2.84 -10.07
CA THR A 127 -15.53 3.48 -11.13
C THR A 127 -15.73 4.96 -10.78
N GLY A 128 -14.69 5.76 -11.03
CA GLY A 128 -14.91 7.19 -11.25
C GLY A 128 -15.76 7.39 -12.52
N GLU A 129 -16.55 8.45 -12.57
CA GLU A 129 -17.56 8.76 -13.62
C GLU A 129 -16.98 8.99 -15.04
N ALA A 130 -15.69 8.70 -15.28
CA ALA A 130 -14.94 9.17 -16.45
C ALA A 130 -13.90 8.18 -17.02
N THR A 131 -13.97 6.87 -16.71
CA THR A 131 -13.11 5.86 -17.38
C THR A 131 -13.90 4.69 -17.94
N ASP A 132 -14.07 4.67 -19.26
CA ASP A 132 -14.70 3.55 -20.03
C ASP A 132 -13.88 2.25 -20.03
N VAL A 133 -12.71 2.24 -19.38
CA VAL A 133 -11.84 1.05 -19.30
C VAL A 133 -12.44 0.01 -18.35
N GLY A 134 -13.04 -1.02 -18.92
CA GLY A 134 -13.54 -2.16 -18.17
C GLY A 134 -12.42 -3.10 -17.71
N LEU A 135 -12.71 -3.93 -16.70
CA LEU A 135 -11.84 -5.04 -16.30
C LEU A 135 -11.71 -6.14 -17.40
N ALA A 136 -12.28 -5.94 -18.59
CA ALA A 136 -12.07 -6.77 -19.77
C ALA A 136 -10.84 -6.37 -20.59
N ASP A 137 -10.46 -5.08 -20.53
CA ASP A 137 -9.40 -4.46 -21.34
C ASP A 137 -8.06 -4.37 -20.59
N LEU A 138 -8.10 -4.65 -19.29
CA LEU A 138 -6.94 -4.77 -18.40
C LEU A 138 -6.29 -6.16 -18.50
N GLU A 139 -4.98 -6.19 -18.72
CA GLU A 139 -4.13 -7.37 -18.51
C GLU A 139 -3.13 -7.12 -17.37
N VAL A 140 -2.59 -8.19 -16.79
CA VAL A 140 -1.41 -8.06 -15.89
C VAL A 140 -0.22 -7.52 -16.68
N LEU A 141 0.60 -6.65 -16.07
CA LEU A 141 1.82 -6.09 -16.68
C LEU A 141 2.81 -7.17 -17.13
N THR A 142 2.72 -8.38 -16.57
CA THR A 142 3.44 -9.58 -17.07
C THR A 142 3.14 -9.89 -18.54
N ALA A 143 1.98 -9.54 -19.08
CA ALA A 143 1.68 -9.71 -20.51
C ALA A 143 2.61 -8.85 -21.39
N LEU A 144 2.89 -7.60 -20.97
CA LEU A 144 3.86 -6.73 -21.67
C LEU A 144 5.30 -7.24 -21.51
N LEU A 145 5.61 -7.92 -20.40
CA LEU A 145 6.91 -8.56 -20.21
C LEU A 145 7.11 -9.74 -21.19
N GLU A 146 6.11 -10.61 -21.36
CA GLU A 146 6.21 -11.69 -22.34
C GLU A 146 6.20 -11.16 -23.79
N ALA A 147 5.49 -10.05 -24.07
CA ALA A 147 5.55 -9.37 -25.37
C ALA A 147 6.95 -8.82 -25.69
N ALA A 148 7.60 -8.16 -24.72
CA ALA A 148 8.98 -7.67 -24.86
C ALA A 148 10.00 -8.83 -24.99
N ARG A 149 9.84 -9.90 -24.20
CA ARG A 149 10.70 -11.10 -24.28
C ARG A 149 10.61 -11.84 -25.61
N THR A 150 9.47 -11.76 -26.29
CA THR A 150 9.25 -12.37 -27.62
C THR A 150 9.56 -11.41 -28.78
N GLY A 151 9.95 -10.17 -28.51
CA GLY A 151 10.19 -9.14 -29.53
C GLY A 151 8.93 -8.65 -30.25
N SER A 152 7.73 -8.97 -29.73
CA SER A 152 6.45 -8.53 -30.31
C SER A 152 6.07 -7.11 -29.91
N ASP A 153 6.53 -6.64 -28.74
CA ASP A 153 6.46 -5.24 -28.31
C ASP A 153 7.57 -4.92 -27.30
N GLU A 154 8.66 -4.31 -27.77
CA GLU A 154 9.79 -3.92 -26.92
C GLU A 154 9.68 -2.49 -26.30
N GLU A 155 8.62 -1.73 -26.62
CA GLU A 155 8.47 -0.31 -26.27
C GLU A 155 7.50 -0.13 -25.09
N SER A 156 6.41 -0.91 -25.06
CA SER A 156 5.35 -0.76 -24.07
C SER A 156 5.79 -1.12 -22.64
N LEU A 157 6.59 -2.17 -22.44
CA LEU A 157 7.04 -2.53 -21.08
C LEU A 157 7.93 -1.44 -20.44
N PRO A 158 9.02 -0.95 -21.08
CA PRO A 158 9.80 0.15 -20.54
C PRO A 158 8.96 1.39 -20.21
N THR A 159 8.07 1.76 -21.14
CA THR A 159 7.21 2.95 -21.04
C THR A 159 6.22 2.81 -19.89
N ALA A 160 5.53 1.68 -19.79
CA ALA A 160 4.58 1.41 -18.72
C ALA A 160 5.28 1.39 -17.35
N CYS A 161 6.37 0.65 -17.19
CA CYS A 161 7.11 0.57 -15.93
C CYS A 161 7.61 1.95 -15.45
N ALA A 162 8.16 2.76 -16.35
CA ALA A 162 8.62 4.12 -16.03
C ALA A 162 7.46 5.06 -15.67
N HIS A 163 6.31 4.95 -16.36
CA HIS A 163 5.10 5.70 -16.00
C HIS A 163 4.60 5.30 -14.61
N ILE A 164 4.36 4.01 -14.36
CA ILE A 164 3.79 3.50 -13.10
C ILE A 164 4.64 3.96 -11.90
N VAL A 165 5.97 3.86 -12.00
CA VAL A 165 6.88 4.30 -10.94
C VAL A 165 6.81 5.82 -10.73
N ARG A 166 6.73 6.62 -11.80
CA ARG A 166 6.53 8.07 -11.72
C ARG A 166 5.21 8.43 -11.03
N SER A 167 4.12 7.75 -11.34
CA SER A 167 2.79 8.03 -10.78
C SER A 167 2.68 7.56 -9.32
N VAL A 168 3.24 6.39 -8.98
CA VAL A 168 3.36 5.91 -7.59
C VAL A 168 4.17 6.89 -6.73
N LEU A 169 5.36 7.29 -7.17
CA LEU A 169 6.23 8.16 -6.38
C LEU A 169 5.83 9.64 -6.41
N GLY A 170 5.36 10.12 -7.56
CA GLY A 170 5.01 11.52 -7.80
C GLY A 170 3.62 11.92 -7.33
N GLU A 171 2.66 10.99 -7.25
CA GLU A 171 1.28 11.28 -6.86
C GLU A 171 0.87 10.58 -5.55
N TRP A 172 1.07 9.26 -5.43
CA TRP A 172 0.65 8.53 -4.22
C TRP A 172 1.55 8.86 -3.03
N ALA A 173 2.87 8.78 -3.25
CA ALA A 173 3.92 9.11 -2.30
C ALA A 173 4.40 10.57 -2.39
N ALA A 174 3.58 11.47 -2.96
CA ALA A 174 3.90 12.89 -3.10
C ALA A 174 4.27 13.55 -1.75
N HIS A 175 3.58 13.14 -0.68
CA HIS A 175 3.97 13.41 0.69
C HIS A 175 4.98 12.35 1.16
N ARG A 176 6.15 12.82 1.55
CA ARG A 176 7.30 12.02 1.97
C ARG A 176 7.86 12.56 3.28
N ASP A 177 8.32 11.65 4.14
CA ASP A 177 9.04 11.96 5.38
C ASP A 177 10.50 11.52 5.26
N THR A 178 11.42 12.27 5.87
CA THR A 178 12.81 11.81 6.06
C THR A 178 13.01 11.27 7.47
N LYS A 179 13.66 10.11 7.60
CA LYS A 179 13.94 9.47 8.90
C LYS A 179 15.39 9.02 8.99
N ILE A 180 16.12 9.52 9.99
CA ILE A 180 17.52 9.15 10.20
C ILE A 180 17.59 7.79 10.92
N MET A 181 18.00 6.73 10.23
CA MET A 181 18.05 5.37 10.77
C MET A 181 19.40 4.70 10.54
N ASP A 182 19.71 3.66 11.33
CA ASP A 182 20.82 2.77 11.03
C ASP A 182 20.50 1.87 9.82
N VAL A 183 21.55 1.35 9.18
CA VAL A 183 21.42 0.51 7.97
C VAL A 183 20.67 -0.80 8.27
N PRO A 184 20.95 -1.53 9.37
CA PRO A 184 20.16 -2.70 9.74
C PRO A 184 18.65 -2.41 9.87
N ALA A 185 18.25 -1.27 10.45
CA ALA A 185 16.85 -0.87 10.59
C ALA A 185 16.20 -0.62 9.22
N PHE A 186 16.87 0.08 8.31
CA PHE A 186 16.38 0.28 6.93
C PHE A 186 16.22 -1.05 6.17
N LEU A 187 17.18 -1.95 6.30
CA LEU A 187 17.13 -3.27 5.65
C LEU A 187 16.04 -4.16 6.26
N ARG A 188 15.80 -4.08 7.57
CA ARG A 188 14.66 -4.75 8.24
C ARG A 188 13.31 -4.30 7.70
N LEU A 189 13.15 -3.03 7.30
CA LEU A 189 11.91 -2.57 6.65
C LEU A 189 11.64 -3.31 5.32
N HIS A 190 12.68 -3.76 4.62
CA HIS A 190 12.57 -4.57 3.40
C HIS A 190 12.24 -6.02 3.73
N VAL A 191 13.17 -6.72 4.41
CA VAL A 191 13.08 -8.18 4.62
C VAL A 191 12.01 -8.61 5.64
N ARG A 192 11.61 -7.70 6.56
CA ARG A 192 10.62 -7.94 7.61
C ARG A 192 10.94 -9.23 8.40
N ASP A 193 9.90 -9.98 8.77
CA ASP A 193 9.92 -11.19 9.59
C ASP A 193 10.76 -12.35 8.99
N ARG A 194 11.27 -12.25 7.75
CA ARG A 194 11.95 -13.36 7.03
C ARG A 194 13.26 -13.84 7.66
N LEU A 195 13.91 -13.03 8.49
CA LEU A 195 15.11 -13.41 9.25
C LEU A 195 14.78 -13.97 10.63
N GLY A 196 13.55 -13.80 11.11
CA GLY A 196 13.09 -14.38 12.38
C GLY A 196 12.90 -15.91 12.28
N PRO A 197 12.79 -16.61 13.42
CA PRO A 197 12.58 -18.07 13.44
C PRO A 197 11.42 -18.50 12.54
N GLY A 198 11.66 -19.51 11.69
CA GLY A 198 10.68 -19.99 10.70
C GLY A 198 10.53 -19.11 9.44
N GLY A 199 11.25 -17.99 9.33
CA GLY A 199 11.29 -17.16 8.13
C GLY A 199 12.19 -17.73 7.04
N ASP A 200 11.84 -17.47 5.77
CA ASP A 200 12.49 -18.10 4.60
C ASP A 200 14.00 -17.78 4.43
N LEU A 201 14.56 -16.80 5.16
CA LEU A 201 15.99 -16.47 5.17
C LEU A 201 16.71 -16.93 6.45
N HIS A 202 15.98 -17.38 7.47
CA HIS A 202 16.52 -17.65 8.80
C HIS A 202 17.64 -18.70 8.79
N ALA A 203 17.39 -19.86 8.16
CA ALA A 203 18.39 -20.94 8.09
C ALA A 203 19.67 -20.52 7.34
N LEU A 204 19.55 -19.68 6.31
CA LEU A 204 20.69 -19.15 5.57
C LEU A 204 21.48 -18.13 6.41
N ALA A 205 20.78 -17.23 7.12
CA ALA A 205 21.42 -16.26 8.02
C ALA A 205 22.17 -16.94 9.18
N SER A 206 21.58 -17.99 9.77
CA SER A 206 22.19 -18.74 10.89
C SER A 206 23.42 -19.56 10.48
N THR A 207 23.55 -19.93 9.19
CA THR A 207 24.72 -20.68 8.66
C THR A 207 25.79 -19.78 8.05
N ARG A 208 25.46 -18.53 7.68
CA ARG A 208 26.37 -17.56 7.04
C ARG A 208 26.75 -16.46 8.02
N THR A 209 27.49 -16.82 9.06
CA THR A 209 27.86 -15.92 10.18
C THR A 209 29.09 -15.04 9.92
N ALA A 210 29.95 -15.39 8.95
CA ALA A 210 31.16 -14.62 8.62
C ALA A 210 30.82 -13.22 8.08
N ALA A 211 31.67 -12.23 8.36
CA ALA A 211 31.49 -10.84 7.91
C ALA A 211 31.58 -10.66 6.37
N THR A 212 32.23 -11.60 5.68
CA THR A 212 32.36 -11.66 4.23
C THR A 212 31.93 -13.04 3.70
N LEU A 213 31.72 -13.14 2.38
CA LEU A 213 31.39 -14.35 1.65
C LEU A 213 32.33 -14.51 0.46
N GLU A 214 32.96 -15.68 0.35
CA GLU A 214 33.53 -16.14 -0.93
C GLU A 214 32.37 -16.61 -1.82
N LEU A 215 32.24 -16.01 -3.02
CA LEU A 215 31.16 -16.32 -3.98
C LEU A 215 31.74 -16.65 -5.36
N PRO A 216 31.20 -17.65 -6.08
CA PRO A 216 31.69 -18.01 -7.42
C PRO A 216 31.61 -16.83 -8.41
N GLY A 217 32.69 -16.61 -9.15
CA GLY A 217 32.82 -15.53 -10.13
C GLY A 217 33.36 -14.21 -9.59
N GLU A 218 33.51 -14.07 -8.27
CA GLU A 218 34.12 -12.88 -7.66
C GLU A 218 35.64 -13.02 -7.52
N PRO A 219 36.42 -11.92 -7.66
CA PRO A 219 37.88 -11.94 -7.52
C PRO A 219 38.35 -12.02 -6.05
N GLY A 220 37.43 -11.96 -5.07
CA GLY A 220 37.72 -12.05 -3.65
C GLY A 220 36.46 -11.95 -2.78
N PRO A 221 36.62 -11.97 -1.44
CA PRO A 221 35.51 -11.97 -0.49
C PRO A 221 34.70 -10.67 -0.50
N LEU A 222 33.40 -10.78 -0.80
CA LEU A 222 32.45 -9.66 -0.70
C LEU A 222 31.86 -9.52 0.71
N ALA A 223 31.41 -8.34 1.12
CA ALA A 223 30.66 -8.18 2.37
C ALA A 223 29.40 -9.07 2.42
N ASN A 224 29.17 -9.72 3.56
CA ASN A 224 28.02 -10.61 3.74
C ASN A 224 26.73 -9.79 3.92
N PRO A 225 25.77 -9.84 2.97
CA PRO A 225 24.56 -9.03 3.04
C PRO A 225 23.64 -9.43 4.20
N LEU A 226 23.69 -10.69 4.65
CA LEU A 226 22.89 -11.17 5.79
C LEU A 226 23.43 -10.60 7.11
N ARG A 227 24.76 -10.45 7.24
CA ARG A 227 25.36 -9.74 8.38
C ARG A 227 25.05 -8.25 8.35
N LEU A 228 25.00 -7.62 7.18
CA LEU A 228 24.62 -6.19 7.08
C LEU A 228 23.21 -5.90 7.66
N VAL A 229 22.29 -6.88 7.67
CA VAL A 229 20.94 -6.74 8.29
C VAL A 229 20.92 -7.13 9.77
N THR A 230 21.75 -8.10 10.17
CA THR A 230 21.69 -8.76 11.50
C THR A 230 22.73 -8.28 12.50
N ASP A 231 23.79 -7.62 12.03
CA ASP A 231 24.95 -7.22 12.83
C ASP A 231 25.21 -5.71 12.71
N PRO A 232 24.81 -4.91 13.71
CA PRO A 232 25.07 -3.47 13.72
C PRO A 232 26.56 -3.10 13.63
N ALA A 233 27.49 -3.97 14.05
CA ALA A 233 28.92 -3.68 14.00
C ALA A 233 29.43 -3.52 12.56
N MET A 234 28.82 -4.23 11.59
CA MET A 234 29.14 -4.12 10.15
C MET A 234 28.96 -2.69 9.59
N THR A 235 28.13 -1.87 10.24
CA THR A 235 27.80 -0.50 9.81
C THR A 235 27.90 0.50 10.95
N ALA A 236 28.70 0.20 11.98
CA ALA A 236 28.85 1.05 13.17
C ALA A 236 29.16 2.51 12.79
N GLY A 237 28.41 3.45 13.36
CA GLY A 237 28.52 4.88 13.07
C GLY A 237 27.92 5.35 11.75
N ARG A 238 27.48 4.46 10.84
CA ARG A 238 26.75 4.82 9.62
C ARG A 238 25.26 4.95 9.89
N ARG A 239 24.70 6.10 9.52
CA ARG A 239 23.25 6.36 9.51
C ARG A 239 22.89 6.96 8.15
N ILE A 240 21.71 6.62 7.66
CA ILE A 240 21.17 7.13 6.40
C ILE A 240 19.98 8.03 6.68
N VAL A 241 19.72 8.99 5.79
CA VAL A 241 18.49 9.80 5.79
C VAL A 241 17.48 9.11 4.86
N ALA A 242 16.73 8.15 5.40
CA ALA A 242 15.79 7.38 4.61
C ALA A 242 14.59 8.24 4.18
N VAL A 243 14.32 8.30 2.87
CA VAL A 243 13.11 8.92 2.32
C VAL A 243 11.99 7.90 2.33
N THR A 244 11.00 8.15 3.18
CA THR A 244 9.90 7.24 3.48
C THR A 244 8.55 7.85 3.11
N GLY A 245 7.54 7.00 2.92
CA GLY A 245 6.17 7.42 2.63
C GLY A 245 5.32 6.22 2.23
N LYS A 246 4.29 6.47 1.42
CA LYS A 246 3.37 5.43 0.95
C LYS A 246 4.06 4.55 -0.09
N ALA A 247 4.10 3.25 0.16
CA ALA A 247 4.57 2.24 -0.77
C ALA A 247 3.60 1.05 -0.82
N HIS A 248 3.49 0.43 -1.99
CA HIS A 248 2.81 -0.85 -2.21
C HIS A 248 3.48 -1.97 -1.40
N GLY A 249 4.81 -1.93 -1.31
CA GLY A 249 5.62 -2.88 -0.57
C GLY A 249 5.83 -4.23 -1.26
N ASP A 250 5.22 -4.45 -2.42
CA ASP A 250 5.35 -5.65 -3.26
C ASP A 250 5.08 -5.33 -4.74
N LEU A 251 5.51 -4.15 -5.20
CA LEU A 251 5.27 -3.73 -6.58
C LEU A 251 5.98 -4.69 -7.55
N HIS A 252 5.20 -5.39 -8.38
CA HIS A 252 5.70 -6.32 -9.40
C HIS A 252 4.69 -6.51 -10.53
N THR A 253 5.10 -7.12 -11.65
CA THR A 253 4.29 -7.16 -12.89
C THR A 253 2.98 -7.96 -12.77
N GLU A 254 2.88 -8.86 -11.79
CA GLU A 254 1.62 -9.57 -11.47
C GLU A 254 0.67 -8.75 -10.58
N ASN A 255 1.15 -7.69 -9.89
CA ASN A 255 0.35 -6.81 -9.01
C ASN A 255 -0.07 -5.49 -9.70
N VAL A 256 0.25 -5.34 -10.99
CA VAL A 256 -0.18 -4.21 -11.80
C VAL A 256 -1.06 -4.73 -12.94
N LEU A 257 -2.27 -4.20 -13.04
CA LEU A 257 -3.13 -4.32 -14.21
C LEU A 257 -2.96 -3.07 -15.09
N VAL A 258 -2.82 -3.24 -16.40
CA VAL A 258 -2.65 -2.16 -17.39
C VAL A 258 -3.66 -2.36 -18.52
N PRO A 259 -4.34 -1.30 -19.00
CA PRO A 259 -5.15 -1.38 -20.21
C PRO A 259 -4.25 -1.61 -21.42
N VAL A 260 -4.55 -2.65 -22.21
CA VAL A 260 -3.77 -3.01 -23.41
C VAL A 260 -4.60 -2.97 -24.70
N ARG A 261 -5.84 -2.46 -24.63
CA ARG A 261 -6.76 -2.36 -25.78
C ARG A 261 -7.45 -1.00 -25.81
N PRO A 262 -7.63 -0.38 -26.99
CA PRO A 262 -7.09 -0.80 -28.29
C PRO A 262 -5.56 -0.65 -28.40
N VAL A 263 -4.95 0.10 -27.49
CA VAL A 263 -3.50 0.31 -27.35
C VAL A 263 -3.12 0.22 -25.87
N VAL A 264 -1.82 0.07 -25.58
CA VAL A 264 -1.33 0.13 -24.20
C VAL A 264 -1.46 1.55 -23.66
N ALA A 265 -2.18 1.72 -22.55
CA ALA A 265 -2.45 3.01 -21.93
C ALA A 265 -1.97 3.01 -20.46
N PRO A 266 -0.68 3.29 -20.19
CA PRO A 266 -0.10 3.21 -18.85
C PRO A 266 -0.85 4.01 -17.78
N ASP A 267 -1.33 5.20 -18.13
CA ASP A 267 -2.13 6.09 -17.27
C ASP A 267 -3.37 5.42 -16.66
N GLY A 268 -3.92 4.40 -17.34
CA GLY A 268 -5.07 3.63 -16.87
C GLY A 268 -4.72 2.48 -15.92
N PHE A 269 -3.48 2.36 -15.43
CA PHE A 269 -3.08 1.25 -14.57
C PHE A 269 -3.89 1.14 -13.26
N ARG A 270 -3.93 -0.07 -12.70
CA ARG A 270 -4.53 -0.40 -11.39
C ARG A 270 -3.59 -1.31 -10.61
N LEU A 271 -3.37 -1.01 -9.34
CA LEU A 271 -2.60 -1.82 -8.39
C LEU A 271 -3.54 -2.75 -7.61
N ILE A 272 -3.12 -4.00 -7.43
CA ILE A 272 -3.80 -5.06 -6.69
C ILE A 272 -2.85 -5.67 -5.64
N ASP A 273 -3.37 -6.49 -4.72
CA ASP A 273 -2.60 -7.09 -3.61
C ASP A 273 -1.87 -6.08 -2.70
N LEU A 274 -2.68 -5.27 -2.02
CA LEU A 274 -2.19 -4.23 -1.10
C LEU A 274 -1.82 -4.78 0.30
N MET A 275 -1.66 -6.10 0.47
CA MET A 275 -1.31 -6.72 1.76
C MET A 275 0.00 -6.15 2.34
N LYS A 276 0.96 -5.81 1.48
CA LYS A 276 2.27 -5.27 1.91
C LYS A 276 2.33 -3.75 2.04
N TYR A 277 1.20 -3.04 1.86
CA TYR A 277 1.14 -1.58 1.95
C TYR A 277 1.75 -1.05 3.25
N GLY A 278 2.43 0.10 3.15
CA GLY A 278 2.92 0.83 4.31
C GLY A 278 3.01 2.32 4.02
N SER A 279 2.53 3.15 4.94
CA SER A 279 2.48 4.61 4.80
C SER A 279 3.78 5.34 5.18
N GLY A 280 4.72 4.64 5.82
CA GLY A 280 6.06 5.12 6.17
C GLY A 280 7.16 4.14 5.74
N ALA A 281 6.98 3.49 4.60
CA ALA A 281 7.95 2.55 4.03
C ALA A 281 9.02 3.28 3.18
N PRO A 282 10.22 2.71 2.98
CA PRO A 282 11.22 3.28 2.07
C PRO A 282 10.71 3.41 0.64
N LEU A 283 10.79 4.60 0.05
CA LEU A 283 10.22 4.84 -1.29
C LEU A 283 11.01 4.16 -2.42
N THR A 284 12.30 3.88 -2.22
CA THR A 284 13.11 3.07 -3.16
C THR A 284 12.78 1.58 -3.16
N ARG A 285 11.97 1.10 -2.20
CA ARG A 285 11.58 -0.31 -2.12
C ARG A 285 10.88 -0.80 -3.38
N ASP A 286 9.86 -0.06 -3.82
CA ASP A 286 8.97 -0.49 -4.91
C ASP A 286 9.64 -0.47 -6.29
N PRO A 287 10.39 0.58 -6.69
CA PRO A 287 11.16 0.55 -7.93
C PRO A 287 12.18 -0.59 -7.97
N ALA A 288 12.92 -0.80 -6.88
CA ALA A 288 13.90 -1.88 -6.79
C ALA A 288 13.23 -3.26 -6.84
N HIS A 289 12.09 -3.46 -6.15
CA HIS A 289 11.36 -4.73 -6.20
C HIS A 289 10.79 -5.01 -7.60
N LEU A 290 10.26 -4.00 -8.29
CA LEU A 290 9.77 -4.12 -9.67
C LEU A 290 10.89 -4.53 -10.64
N VAL A 291 12.05 -3.84 -10.58
CA VAL A 291 13.24 -4.17 -11.39
C VAL A 291 13.71 -5.60 -11.13
N LEU A 292 13.91 -5.98 -9.85
CA LEU A 292 14.40 -7.32 -9.54
C LEU A 292 13.39 -8.43 -9.88
N TYR A 293 12.08 -8.15 -9.81
CA TYR A 293 11.06 -9.08 -10.28
C TYR A 293 11.15 -9.32 -11.80
N ILE A 294 11.29 -8.25 -12.59
CA ILE A 294 11.46 -8.33 -14.05
C ILE A 294 12.75 -9.09 -14.40
N VAL A 295 13.86 -8.80 -13.70
CA VAL A 295 15.12 -9.56 -13.84
C VAL A 295 14.91 -11.04 -13.51
N ALA A 296 14.27 -11.37 -12.37
CA ALA A 296 14.00 -12.76 -11.97
C ALA A 296 13.20 -13.56 -13.02
N ARG A 297 12.24 -12.91 -13.71
CA ARG A 297 11.49 -13.54 -14.81
C ARG A 297 12.28 -13.65 -16.12
N SER A 298 13.38 -12.92 -16.25
CA SER A 298 14.19 -12.83 -17.47
C SER A 298 15.42 -13.74 -17.45
N LEU A 299 16.06 -13.92 -16.29
CA LEU A 299 17.33 -14.67 -16.12
C LEU A 299 17.36 -16.00 -16.89
N ALA A 300 16.27 -16.76 -16.87
CA ALA A 300 16.13 -18.03 -17.57
C ALA A 300 16.52 -18.01 -19.06
N GLY A 301 16.22 -16.91 -19.76
CA GLY A 301 16.50 -16.74 -21.20
C GLY A 301 17.77 -15.95 -21.50
N LEU A 302 18.58 -15.60 -20.50
CA LEU A 302 19.80 -14.83 -20.67
C LEU A 302 21.05 -15.72 -20.62
N ASP A 303 21.97 -15.47 -21.55
CA ASP A 303 23.31 -16.06 -21.56
C ASP A 303 24.17 -15.58 -20.36
N PRO A 304 25.30 -16.24 -20.06
CA PRO A 304 26.14 -15.88 -18.93
C PRO A 304 26.69 -14.44 -18.97
N GLN A 305 27.00 -13.89 -20.15
CA GLN A 305 27.55 -12.54 -20.29
C GLN A 305 26.48 -11.48 -20.03
N ALA A 306 25.25 -11.71 -20.51
CA ALA A 306 24.10 -10.87 -20.21
C ALA A 306 23.73 -10.92 -18.72
N ARG A 307 23.79 -12.11 -18.09
CA ARG A 307 23.58 -12.27 -16.64
C ARG A 307 24.64 -11.56 -15.79
N GLU A 308 25.88 -11.50 -16.26
CA GLU A 308 26.97 -10.78 -15.59
C GLU A 308 26.79 -9.26 -15.72
N ALA A 309 26.54 -8.75 -16.93
CA ALA A 309 26.33 -7.33 -17.18
C ALA A 309 25.10 -6.76 -16.43
N LEU A 310 24.12 -7.60 -16.08
CA LEU A 310 22.98 -7.20 -15.25
C LEU A 310 23.37 -6.70 -13.85
N PHE A 311 24.47 -7.18 -13.24
CA PHE A 311 24.91 -6.64 -11.94
C PHE A 311 25.25 -5.15 -12.05
N GLY A 312 26.06 -4.78 -13.03
CA GLY A 312 26.43 -3.38 -13.29
C GLY A 312 25.23 -2.53 -13.69
N LEU A 313 24.32 -3.04 -14.53
CA LEU A 313 23.10 -2.33 -14.94
C LEU A 313 22.14 -2.08 -13.78
N VAL A 314 21.96 -3.03 -12.86
CA VAL A 314 21.04 -2.89 -11.71
C VAL A 314 21.63 -1.98 -10.62
N LEU A 315 22.94 -2.05 -10.37
CA LEU A 315 23.60 -1.23 -9.34
C LEU A 315 23.91 0.19 -9.83
N HIS A 316 24.28 0.36 -11.10
CA HIS A 316 24.75 1.62 -11.68
C HIS A 316 24.10 1.93 -13.06
N PRO A 317 22.75 2.02 -13.14
CA PRO A 317 22.03 2.17 -14.42
C PRO A 317 22.36 3.45 -15.18
N ALA A 318 22.75 4.52 -14.48
CA ALA A 318 23.12 5.80 -15.09
C ALA A 318 24.44 5.73 -15.89
N THR A 319 25.33 4.79 -15.57
CA THR A 319 26.63 4.59 -16.22
C THR A 319 26.71 3.29 -17.02
N ALA A 320 25.61 2.53 -17.11
CA ALA A 320 25.55 1.29 -17.85
C ALA A 320 25.66 1.54 -19.38
N PRO A 321 26.52 0.79 -20.11
CA PRO A 321 26.71 0.99 -21.54
C PRO A 321 25.49 0.52 -22.33
N ARG A 322 24.94 1.43 -23.16
CA ARG A 322 23.93 1.07 -24.17
C ARG A 322 24.53 0.15 -25.21
N GLY A 323 23.78 -0.86 -25.65
CA GLY A 323 24.26 -1.84 -26.64
C GLY A 323 25.22 -2.90 -26.06
N GLY A 324 25.31 -3.02 -24.73
CA GLY A 324 25.94 -4.19 -24.09
C GLY A 324 25.15 -5.49 -24.29
N PRO A 325 25.57 -6.60 -23.65
CA PRO A 325 24.97 -7.93 -23.86
C PRO A 325 23.56 -8.09 -23.26
N VAL A 326 23.09 -7.13 -22.46
CA VAL A 326 21.71 -7.16 -21.92
C VAL A 326 20.70 -6.76 -23.01
N PRO A 327 19.61 -7.51 -23.24
CA PRO A 327 18.58 -7.18 -24.23
C PRO A 327 18.08 -5.74 -24.12
N GLY A 328 17.87 -5.09 -25.27
CA GLY A 328 17.56 -3.66 -25.37
C GLY A 328 16.34 -3.25 -24.56
N TRP A 329 15.24 -4.00 -24.64
CA TRP A 329 14.03 -3.76 -23.85
C TRP A 329 14.28 -3.85 -22.34
N LEU A 330 15.13 -4.79 -21.87
CA LEU A 330 15.42 -4.97 -20.45
C LEU A 330 16.30 -3.82 -19.95
N HIS A 331 17.33 -3.44 -20.73
CA HIS A 331 18.12 -2.24 -20.46
C HIS A 331 17.25 -0.98 -20.40
N ARG A 332 16.38 -0.74 -21.38
CA ARG A 332 15.45 0.41 -21.38
C ARG A 332 14.51 0.37 -20.17
N THR A 333 14.04 -0.81 -19.76
CA THR A 333 13.16 -0.96 -18.59
C THR A 333 13.87 -0.61 -17.28
N VAL A 334 15.08 -1.14 -17.03
CA VAL A 334 15.83 -0.84 -15.81
C VAL A 334 16.19 0.65 -15.75
N VAL A 335 16.80 1.19 -16.81
CA VAL A 335 17.17 2.62 -16.85
C VAL A 335 15.94 3.53 -16.76
N GLY A 336 14.83 3.18 -17.42
CA GLY A 336 13.59 3.95 -17.38
C GLY A 336 12.96 4.00 -15.99
N VAL A 337 12.90 2.87 -15.28
CA VAL A 337 12.42 2.81 -13.88
C VAL A 337 13.30 3.63 -12.95
N HIS A 338 14.63 3.48 -13.04
CA HIS A 338 15.56 4.23 -12.20
C HIS A 338 15.50 5.74 -12.48
N ALA A 339 15.45 6.16 -13.75
CA ALA A 339 15.33 7.58 -14.12
C ALA A 339 13.99 8.19 -13.68
N ALA A 340 12.89 7.45 -13.81
CA ALA A 340 11.59 7.89 -13.28
C ALA A 340 11.62 8.07 -11.76
N ALA A 341 12.29 7.16 -11.05
CA ALA A 341 12.44 7.20 -9.60
C ALA A 341 13.35 8.35 -9.11
N GLU A 342 14.53 8.52 -9.72
CA GLU A 342 15.43 9.66 -9.43
C GLU A 342 14.76 11.01 -9.72
N GLY A 343 13.99 11.11 -10.81
CA GLY A 343 13.21 12.31 -11.13
C GLY A 343 12.19 12.70 -10.05
N CYS A 344 11.72 11.75 -9.24
CA CYS A 344 10.85 12.02 -8.10
C CYS A 344 11.62 12.46 -6.83
N ALA A 345 12.91 12.15 -6.71
CA ALA A 345 13.75 12.46 -5.54
C ALA A 345 13.95 13.97 -5.31
N ARG A 346 13.98 14.77 -6.39
CA ARG A 346 14.20 16.23 -6.36
C ARG A 346 15.52 16.58 -5.65
N SER A 347 15.47 17.35 -4.57
CA SER A 347 16.64 17.79 -3.79
C SER A 347 17.24 16.70 -2.89
N LEU A 348 16.63 15.51 -2.81
CA LEU A 348 17.08 14.38 -1.99
C LEU A 348 17.76 13.30 -2.85
N ILE A 349 18.44 13.70 -3.94
CA ILE A 349 18.96 12.76 -4.93
C ILE A 349 20.13 11.92 -4.41
N ASP A 350 20.94 12.47 -3.51
CA ASP A 350 22.10 11.75 -2.96
C ASP A 350 21.66 10.74 -1.89
N GLU A 351 20.74 11.14 -1.01
CA GLU A 351 20.04 10.23 -0.08
C GLU A 351 19.30 9.13 -0.84
N TRP A 352 18.64 9.49 -1.97
CA TRP A 352 17.92 8.55 -2.82
C TRP A 352 18.85 7.49 -3.42
N ARG A 353 20.02 7.88 -3.89
CA ARG A 353 21.03 6.97 -4.48
C ARG A 353 21.62 6.03 -3.43
N GLU A 354 21.96 6.57 -2.26
CA GLU A 354 22.45 5.75 -1.13
C GLU A 354 21.42 4.67 -0.74
N GLN A 355 20.17 5.08 -0.49
CA GLN A 355 19.12 4.16 -0.06
C GLN A 355 18.66 3.22 -1.19
N ALA A 356 18.82 3.59 -2.47
CA ALA A 356 18.47 2.73 -3.62
C ALA A 356 19.34 1.47 -3.66
N ILE A 357 20.65 1.59 -3.41
CA ILE A 357 21.57 0.45 -3.32
C ILE A 357 21.15 -0.48 -2.17
N LEU A 358 20.79 0.08 -1.01
CA LEU A 358 20.28 -0.70 0.12
C LEU A 358 18.91 -1.36 -0.18
N SER A 359 18.04 -0.72 -0.97
CA SER A 359 16.80 -1.31 -1.45
C SER A 359 17.03 -2.43 -2.47
N VAL A 360 18.06 -2.35 -3.33
CA VAL A 360 18.48 -3.47 -4.17
C VAL A 360 18.97 -4.63 -3.31
N LEU A 361 19.81 -4.40 -2.31
CA LEU A 361 20.27 -5.42 -1.36
C LEU A 361 19.09 -6.10 -0.64
N GLY A 362 18.22 -5.32 -0.01
CA GLY A 362 17.07 -5.83 0.75
C GLY A 362 16.08 -6.61 -0.11
N ASN A 363 15.83 -6.17 -1.35
CA ASN A 363 14.98 -6.90 -2.29
C ASN A 363 15.70 -8.12 -2.89
N ALA A 364 17.00 -8.08 -3.14
CA ALA A 364 17.77 -9.25 -3.61
C ALA A 364 17.74 -10.38 -2.55
N LEU A 365 17.90 -10.05 -1.26
CA LEU A 365 17.66 -11.01 -0.17
C LEU A 365 16.23 -11.54 -0.16
N ILE A 366 15.22 -10.71 -0.46
CA ILE A 366 13.84 -11.19 -0.66
C ILE A 366 13.77 -12.27 -1.75
N PHE A 367 14.49 -12.13 -2.87
CA PHE A 367 14.53 -13.16 -3.91
C PHE A 367 15.32 -14.42 -3.50
N VAL A 368 16.42 -14.30 -2.75
CA VAL A 368 17.17 -15.47 -2.23
C VAL A 368 16.29 -16.43 -1.42
N GLY A 369 15.44 -15.89 -0.54
CA GLY A 369 14.54 -16.68 0.31
C GLY A 369 13.20 -17.05 -0.32
N ARG A 370 12.77 -16.38 -1.40
CA ARG A 370 11.43 -16.59 -1.97
C ARG A 370 11.35 -17.99 -2.62
N ALA A 371 10.44 -18.84 -2.14
CA ALA A 371 10.23 -20.20 -2.67
C ALA A 371 9.92 -20.25 -4.18
N SER A 372 9.47 -19.13 -4.78
CA SER A 372 9.23 -19.03 -6.21
C SER A 372 10.44 -18.56 -7.05
N THR A 373 11.58 -18.27 -6.42
CA THR A 373 12.85 -18.04 -7.13
C THR A 373 13.43 -19.40 -7.46
N ARG A 374 13.77 -19.62 -8.74
CA ARG A 374 14.44 -20.84 -9.20
C ARG A 374 15.73 -21.05 -8.44
N ASP A 375 16.04 -22.28 -8.08
CA ASP A 375 17.18 -22.60 -7.23
C ASP A 375 18.50 -22.21 -7.91
N GLU A 376 18.59 -22.41 -9.23
CA GLU A 376 19.70 -21.94 -10.08
C GLU A 376 19.93 -20.42 -10.00
N ASP A 377 18.87 -19.62 -9.83
CA ASP A 377 18.93 -18.16 -9.85
C ASP A 377 19.12 -17.57 -8.43
N ARG A 378 18.91 -18.35 -7.34
CA ARG A 378 19.12 -17.90 -5.95
C ARG A 378 20.57 -17.47 -5.69
N GLY A 379 21.54 -18.18 -6.28
CA GLY A 379 22.96 -17.82 -6.20
C GLY A 379 23.27 -16.45 -6.82
N TRP A 380 22.63 -16.14 -7.95
CA TRP A 380 22.74 -14.84 -8.62
C TRP A 380 22.20 -13.71 -7.73
N PHE A 381 21.04 -13.90 -7.08
CA PHE A 381 20.49 -12.90 -6.15
C PHE A 381 21.33 -12.72 -4.88
N LEU A 382 21.95 -13.78 -4.35
CA LEU A 382 22.87 -13.65 -3.20
C LEU A 382 24.13 -12.85 -3.58
N ARG A 383 24.65 -13.08 -4.80
CA ARG A 383 25.78 -12.34 -5.37
C ARG A 383 25.44 -10.87 -5.59
N LEU A 384 24.27 -10.56 -6.17
CA LEU A 384 23.78 -9.17 -6.29
C LEU A 384 23.66 -8.48 -4.92
N ALA A 385 23.14 -9.18 -3.90
CA ALA A 385 23.03 -8.62 -2.56
C ALA A 385 24.40 -8.32 -1.93
N ALA A 386 25.39 -9.19 -2.14
CA ALA A 386 26.76 -8.99 -1.65
C ALA A 386 27.47 -7.84 -2.39
N LEU A 387 27.33 -7.75 -3.72
CA LEU A 387 27.84 -6.63 -4.52
C LEU A 387 27.22 -5.29 -4.10
N ALA A 388 25.90 -5.27 -3.83
CA ALA A 388 25.23 -4.09 -3.28
C ALA A 388 25.77 -3.70 -1.89
N ALA A 389 26.08 -4.69 -1.04
CA ALA A 389 26.67 -4.45 0.28
C ALA A 389 28.08 -3.82 0.17
N ASP A 390 28.93 -4.32 -0.72
CA ASP A 390 30.28 -3.78 -0.93
C ASP A 390 30.28 -2.43 -1.64
N ALA A 391 29.36 -2.19 -2.58
CA ALA A 391 29.15 -0.87 -3.18
C ALA A 391 28.76 0.16 -2.10
N TYR A 392 27.81 -0.18 -1.23
CA TYR A 392 27.40 0.67 -0.11
C TYR A 392 28.54 0.91 0.92
N LEU A 393 29.29 -0.14 1.26
CA LEU A 393 30.43 -0.01 2.17
C LEU A 393 31.61 0.76 1.54
N GLY A 394 31.67 0.88 0.22
CA GLY A 394 32.75 1.54 -0.52
C GLY A 394 33.99 0.65 -0.68
N ARG A 395 33.80 -0.67 -0.77
CA ARG A 395 34.87 -1.68 -0.86
C ARG A 395 35.17 -2.12 -2.30
N GLY A 396 34.15 -2.16 -3.17
CA GLY A 396 34.25 -2.76 -4.51
C GLY A 396 34.33 -1.79 -5.70
N ALA A 397 34.22 -0.47 -5.49
CA ALA A 397 34.15 0.51 -6.58
C ALA A 397 35.28 1.56 -6.47
N PRO A 398 35.88 2.01 -7.60
CA PRO A 398 36.62 3.26 -7.65
C PRO A 398 35.67 4.37 -7.19
N SER A 399 35.97 5.01 -6.06
CA SER A 399 35.04 5.98 -5.48
C SER A 399 34.80 7.13 -6.47
N PRO A 400 33.54 7.43 -6.88
CA PRO A 400 33.25 8.77 -7.38
C PRO A 400 33.63 9.78 -6.28
N PRO A 401 34.01 11.01 -6.63
CA PRO A 401 34.47 11.99 -5.66
C PRO A 401 33.41 12.16 -4.58
N ARG A 402 33.74 11.74 -3.34
CA ARG A 402 32.88 11.95 -2.20
C ARG A 402 32.70 13.46 -2.05
N VAL A 403 31.51 13.95 -2.38
CA VAL A 403 30.99 15.15 -1.74
C VAL A 403 31.07 14.83 -0.25
N THR A 404 32.00 15.48 0.46
CA THR A 404 32.11 15.32 1.90
C THR A 404 30.76 15.66 2.48
N ALA A 405 30.05 14.65 2.99
CA ALA A 405 28.74 14.81 3.61
C ALA A 405 28.85 16.00 4.56
N SER A 406 28.19 17.10 4.20
CA SER A 406 28.26 18.32 4.98
C SER A 406 27.82 17.91 6.38
N ARG A 407 28.74 18.03 7.35
CA ARG A 407 28.42 17.70 8.74
C ARG A 407 27.24 18.58 9.09
N LEU A 408 26.04 17.99 9.17
CA LEU A 408 24.86 18.69 9.63
C LEU A 408 25.28 19.39 10.92
N PRO A 409 25.20 20.74 10.98
CA PRO A 409 25.69 21.45 12.15
C PRO A 409 24.97 20.86 13.35
N VAL A 410 25.76 20.37 14.31
CA VAL A 410 25.22 19.94 15.59
C VAL A 410 24.47 21.15 16.12
N VAL A 411 23.15 21.03 16.25
CA VAL A 411 22.31 22.10 16.80
C VAL A 411 22.62 22.17 18.29
N THR A 412 23.70 22.88 18.62
CA THR A 412 23.92 23.43 19.95
C THR A 412 22.77 24.39 20.23
N GLU A 413 22.16 24.24 21.41
CA GLU A 413 21.05 25.09 21.84
C GLU A 413 21.41 26.58 21.67
N PRO A 414 20.50 27.41 21.13
CA PRO A 414 20.77 28.83 20.98
C PRO A 414 20.93 29.47 22.37
N PRO A 415 21.94 30.32 22.60
CA PRO A 415 22.03 31.09 23.83
C PRO A 415 20.78 32.00 23.99
N PRO A 416 20.39 32.32 25.24
CA PRO A 416 19.16 33.07 25.50
C PRO A 416 19.14 34.41 24.75
N SER A 417 18.02 34.66 24.07
CA SER A 417 17.83 35.83 23.21
C SER A 417 17.91 37.14 23.99
N VAL A 418 18.86 38.00 23.62
CA VAL A 418 18.90 39.40 24.06
C VAL A 418 17.88 40.20 23.25
N ALA A 419 17.06 41.00 23.95
CA ALA A 419 15.98 41.76 23.33
C ALA A 419 16.48 42.81 22.31
N PRO A 420 15.76 43.06 21.21
CA PRO A 420 16.13 44.07 20.23
C PRO A 420 15.82 45.49 20.71
N PRO A 421 16.63 46.51 20.34
CA PRO A 421 16.30 47.91 20.57
C PRO A 421 15.21 48.41 19.60
N PRO A 422 14.49 49.49 19.94
CA PRO A 422 13.44 50.04 19.08
C PRO A 422 14.03 50.78 17.87
N ASN A 423 13.68 50.35 16.66
CA ASN A 423 14.10 51.03 15.43
C ASN A 423 13.34 52.34 15.19
N GLY A 424 14.08 53.41 14.91
CA GLY A 424 13.55 54.70 14.49
C GLY A 424 13.05 54.72 13.04
N ARG A 425 12.22 55.71 12.72
CA ARG A 425 11.72 55.98 11.36
C ARG A 425 12.85 56.38 10.40
N VAL A 426 12.75 55.92 9.16
CA VAL A 426 13.31 56.60 7.98
C VAL A 426 12.16 56.81 6.98
N PRO A 427 11.91 58.03 6.47
CA PRO A 427 10.90 58.30 5.47
C PRO A 427 11.48 58.45 4.06
N GLY A 428 10.71 58.00 3.06
CA GLY A 428 10.83 58.43 1.66
C GLY A 428 11.46 57.42 0.70
N GLU A 429 10.65 56.91 -0.23
CA GLU A 429 10.91 56.95 -1.67
C GLU A 429 9.58 56.74 -2.45
N PRO A 430 9.49 57.06 -3.76
CA PRO A 430 8.24 57.51 -4.37
C PRO A 430 7.47 56.45 -5.19
N ASP A 431 6.22 56.81 -5.48
CA ASP A 431 5.29 56.16 -6.40
C ASP A 431 5.79 56.20 -7.86
N PRO A 432 5.63 55.11 -8.61
CA PRO A 432 5.11 55.27 -9.97
C PRO A 432 4.02 54.25 -10.32
N GLY A 433 2.78 54.72 -10.39
CA GLY A 433 1.71 54.00 -11.07
C GLY A 433 1.98 53.84 -12.56
N GLN A 434 1.86 52.61 -13.07
CA GLN A 434 1.58 52.35 -14.48
C GLN A 434 0.41 51.36 -14.64
N THR A 435 -0.58 51.81 -15.40
CA THR A 435 -1.79 51.07 -15.74
C THR A 435 -1.59 50.10 -16.90
N SER A 436 -2.21 48.92 -16.84
CA SER A 436 -2.74 48.27 -18.06
C SER A 436 -3.96 47.39 -17.74
N PRO A 437 -4.94 47.30 -18.65
CA PRO A 437 -6.25 46.68 -18.38
C PRO A 437 -6.36 45.25 -18.96
N GLY A 438 -7.32 44.45 -18.46
CA GLY A 438 -7.68 43.18 -19.12
C GLY A 438 -8.15 42.03 -18.23
N GLY A 439 -8.94 42.29 -17.18
CA GLY A 439 -9.54 41.24 -16.34
C GLY A 439 -10.98 40.92 -16.74
N PHE A 440 -11.24 39.70 -17.25
CA PHE A 440 -12.62 39.18 -17.35
C PHE A 440 -13.18 38.91 -15.93
N PRO A 441 -14.47 39.21 -15.68
CA PRO A 441 -15.06 39.02 -14.36
C PRO A 441 -15.37 37.53 -14.11
N PHE A 442 -14.64 36.91 -13.19
CA PHE A 442 -15.13 35.70 -12.53
C PHE A 442 -16.27 36.08 -11.57
N PRO A 443 -17.39 35.34 -11.55
CA PRO A 443 -18.41 35.52 -10.53
C PRO A 443 -17.84 35.12 -9.15
N PRO A 444 -18.27 35.76 -8.06
CA PRO A 444 -17.82 35.39 -6.72
C PRO A 444 -18.26 33.95 -6.38
N PRO A 445 -17.45 33.16 -5.66
CA PRO A 445 -17.84 31.82 -5.24
C PRO A 445 -19.03 31.90 -4.29
N GLY A 446 -20.14 31.25 -4.67
CA GLY A 446 -21.35 31.21 -3.86
C GLY A 446 -21.13 30.51 -2.50
N PRO A 447 -21.85 30.91 -1.44
CA PRO A 447 -21.71 30.32 -0.10
C PRO A 447 -22.38 28.93 -0.05
N GLY A 448 -21.73 27.91 -0.61
CA GLY A 448 -22.43 26.68 -1.02
C GLY A 448 -21.73 25.34 -0.88
N LEU A 449 -20.57 25.23 -0.21
CA LEU A 449 -19.97 23.92 0.13
C LEU A 449 -19.31 23.98 1.51
N ARG A 450 -20.11 23.80 2.57
CA ARG A 450 -19.55 23.45 3.89
C ARG A 450 -18.82 22.13 3.73
N ARG A 451 -17.52 22.09 4.02
CA ARG A 451 -16.78 20.82 4.17
C ARG A 451 -17.59 19.91 5.08
N ALA A 452 -17.73 18.64 4.70
CA ALA A 452 -18.28 17.63 5.59
C ALA A 452 -17.30 17.40 6.75
N THR A 453 -17.40 18.24 7.78
CA THR A 453 -16.84 17.95 9.10
C THR A 453 -17.38 16.58 9.50
N SER A 454 -16.48 15.66 9.81
CA SER A 454 -16.84 14.36 10.37
C SER A 454 -17.73 14.60 11.59
N ASP A 455 -18.92 13.99 11.61
CA ASP A 455 -19.82 14.08 12.75
C ASP A 455 -19.18 13.34 13.92
N TRP A 456 -18.41 14.09 14.72
CA TRP A 456 -17.63 13.57 15.84
C TRP A 456 -18.55 12.97 16.92
N ARG A 457 -19.79 13.46 17.05
CA ARG A 457 -20.79 12.90 17.97
C ARG A 457 -21.26 11.54 17.49
N ALA A 458 -21.49 11.35 16.19
CA ALA A 458 -21.79 10.05 15.61
C ALA A 458 -20.59 9.08 15.71
N ARG A 459 -19.35 9.58 15.64
CA ARG A 459 -18.13 8.78 15.89
C ARG A 459 -17.99 8.37 17.35
N LEU A 460 -18.11 9.31 18.29
CA LEU A 460 -18.09 9.06 19.73
C LEU A 460 -19.17 8.05 20.10
N CYS A 461 -20.42 8.29 19.69
CA CYS A 461 -21.56 7.43 19.99
C CYS A 461 -21.32 5.98 19.54
N ARG A 462 -20.73 5.75 18.36
CA ARG A 462 -20.37 4.39 17.88
C ARG A 462 -19.29 3.71 18.73
N ASN A 463 -18.33 4.45 19.29
CA ASN A 463 -17.18 3.89 19.99
C ASN A 463 -17.30 3.94 21.52
N LEU A 464 -18.30 4.63 22.09
CA LEU A 464 -18.37 4.98 23.52
C LEU A 464 -18.26 3.76 24.46
N ALA A 465 -18.85 2.62 24.10
CA ALA A 465 -18.73 1.40 24.91
C ALA A 465 -17.28 0.88 24.97
N ALA A 466 -16.57 0.89 23.85
CA ALA A 466 -15.15 0.49 23.80
C ALA A 466 -14.25 1.52 24.49
N LEU A 467 -14.53 2.82 24.32
CA LEU A 467 -13.80 3.89 25.00
C LEU A 467 -13.96 3.82 26.53
N ARG A 468 -15.16 3.57 27.05
CA ARG A 468 -15.39 3.37 28.49
C ARG A 468 -14.75 2.08 29.02
N LEU A 469 -14.66 1.02 28.21
CA LEU A 469 -13.98 -0.22 28.60
C LEU A 469 -12.44 -0.09 28.62
N ALA A 470 -11.89 0.75 27.74
CA ALA A 470 -10.46 1.03 27.66
C ALA A 470 -9.99 2.12 28.65
N ALA A 471 -10.86 3.07 29.01
CA ALA A 471 -10.62 4.11 30.01
C ALA A 471 -10.61 3.54 31.45
N GLN A 472 -9.60 2.73 31.77
CA GLN A 472 -9.48 2.06 33.08
C GLN A 472 -8.97 3.00 34.19
N ASP A 473 -8.26 4.07 33.86
CA ASP A 473 -7.80 5.07 34.82
C ASP A 473 -8.77 6.28 34.94
N PRO A 474 -8.80 6.98 36.08
CA PRO A 474 -9.72 8.10 36.31
C PRO A 474 -9.57 9.28 35.33
N THR A 475 -8.38 9.51 34.78
CA THR A 475 -8.09 10.63 33.86
C THR A 475 -8.74 10.37 32.51
N SER A 476 -8.53 9.17 31.96
CA SER A 476 -9.14 8.74 30.72
C SER A 476 -10.67 8.66 30.82
N ALA A 477 -11.20 8.18 31.95
CA ALA A 477 -12.64 8.14 32.19
C ALA A 477 -13.25 9.55 32.17
N ALA A 478 -12.64 10.50 32.88
CA ALA A 478 -13.08 11.90 32.88
C ALA A 478 -13.05 12.55 31.48
N ARG A 479 -12.07 12.23 30.64
CA ARG A 479 -12.00 12.71 29.24
C ARG A 479 -13.10 12.12 28.36
N VAL A 480 -13.39 10.83 28.51
CA VAL A 480 -14.50 10.16 27.79
C VAL A 480 -15.85 10.74 28.21
N ASP A 481 -16.07 10.99 29.51
CA ASP A 481 -17.33 11.58 29.97
C ASP A 481 -17.47 13.06 29.59
N ALA A 482 -16.38 13.85 29.60
CA ALA A 482 -16.40 15.22 29.07
C ALA A 482 -16.79 15.28 27.58
N LEU A 483 -16.34 14.32 26.76
CA LEU A 483 -16.77 14.15 25.37
C LEU A 483 -18.26 13.81 25.26
N VAL A 484 -18.80 12.99 26.17
CA VAL A 484 -20.24 12.65 26.23
C VAL A 484 -21.07 13.86 26.59
N ASP A 485 -20.70 14.60 27.63
CA ASP A 485 -21.39 15.82 28.08
C ASP A 485 -21.39 16.89 26.97
N ALA A 486 -20.25 17.12 26.32
CA ALA A 486 -20.15 18.04 25.20
C ALA A 486 -21.04 17.62 24.00
N ALA A 487 -21.15 16.32 23.72
CA ALA A 487 -22.01 15.80 22.66
C ALA A 487 -23.50 15.91 23.04
N ALA A 488 -23.85 15.71 24.31
CA ALA A 488 -25.21 15.82 24.84
C ALA A 488 -25.71 17.27 24.89
N ALA A 489 -24.84 18.22 25.26
CA ALA A 489 -25.15 19.65 25.34
C ALA A 489 -25.29 20.36 23.98
N GLY A 490 -24.89 19.69 22.88
CA GLY A 490 -25.23 20.10 21.53
C GLY A 490 -24.37 21.22 20.91
N HIS A 491 -23.32 21.69 21.59
CA HIS A 491 -22.54 22.89 21.24
C HIS A 491 -21.85 22.86 19.87
N ALA A 492 -22.51 23.36 18.83
CA ALA A 492 -21.99 23.41 17.46
C ALA A 492 -20.74 24.30 17.28
N ALA A 493 -20.52 25.28 18.18
CA ALA A 493 -19.37 26.20 18.10
C ALA A 493 -18.01 25.55 18.42
N ALA A 494 -18.01 24.34 19.00
CA ALA A 494 -16.80 23.64 19.45
C ALA A 494 -16.50 22.32 18.69
N ASP A 495 -17.28 22.00 17.65
CA ASP A 495 -17.24 20.67 17.00
C ASP A 495 -15.85 20.29 16.43
N ALA A 496 -15.02 21.27 16.03
CA ALA A 496 -13.66 21.01 15.56
C ALA A 496 -12.70 20.61 16.70
N ALA A 497 -12.80 21.27 17.87
CA ALA A 497 -11.98 20.97 19.03
C ALA A 497 -12.34 19.59 19.62
N TRP A 498 -13.64 19.28 19.72
CA TRP A 498 -14.11 17.97 20.19
C TRP A 498 -13.84 16.84 19.21
N SER A 499 -13.78 17.10 17.89
CA SER A 499 -13.29 16.11 16.93
C SER A 499 -11.82 15.77 17.18
N LEU A 500 -10.97 16.77 17.44
CA LEU A 500 -9.54 16.57 17.74
C LEU A 500 -9.33 15.84 19.07
N GLU A 501 -10.07 16.21 20.11
CA GLU A 501 -10.01 15.52 21.42
C GLU A 501 -10.47 14.05 21.29
N LEU A 502 -11.55 13.79 20.54
CA LEU A 502 -11.99 12.42 20.23
C LEU A 502 -10.93 11.64 19.45
N ASP A 503 -10.24 12.27 18.50
CA ASP A 503 -9.14 11.65 17.75
C ASP A 503 -7.97 11.29 18.68
N GLY A 504 -7.62 12.17 19.63
CA GLY A 504 -6.63 11.90 20.67
C GLY A 504 -7.02 10.74 21.60
N VAL A 505 -8.21 10.82 22.22
CA VAL A 505 -8.73 9.77 23.11
C VAL A 505 -8.89 8.42 22.41
N MET A 506 -9.30 8.40 21.13
CA MET A 506 -9.37 7.17 20.34
C MET A 506 -7.98 6.59 20.04
N LEU A 507 -6.97 7.42 19.76
CA LEU A 507 -5.62 6.96 19.45
C LEU A 507 -4.94 6.39 20.70
N GLU A 508 -5.08 7.06 21.84
CA GLU A 508 -4.54 6.65 23.13
C GLU A 508 -5.20 5.34 23.60
N LEU A 509 -6.52 5.31 23.78
CA LEU A 509 -7.19 4.19 24.43
C LEU A 509 -7.40 2.95 23.55
N LEU A 510 -7.57 3.10 22.23
CA LEU A 510 -7.89 1.96 21.35
C LEU A 510 -6.66 1.38 20.62
N ASP A 511 -5.51 2.06 20.64
CA ASP A 511 -4.25 1.54 20.11
C ASP A 511 -3.44 0.82 21.22
N GLU A 512 -3.39 1.38 22.44
CA GLU A 512 -2.72 0.72 23.58
C GLU A 512 -3.44 -0.55 24.06
N ALA A 513 -4.77 -0.54 24.12
CA ALA A 513 -5.53 -1.68 24.63
C ALA A 513 -5.60 -2.89 23.66
N GLY A 514 -5.20 -2.73 22.39
CA GLY A 514 -5.32 -3.78 21.35
C GLY A 514 -6.76 -4.24 21.05
N THR A 515 -7.78 -3.54 21.59
CA THR A 515 -9.19 -3.96 21.69
C THR A 515 -10.00 -3.80 20.39
N ARG A 516 -9.36 -3.86 19.21
CA ARG A 516 -10.09 -3.97 17.92
C ARG A 516 -10.59 -5.40 17.61
N SER A 517 -10.71 -6.24 18.63
CA SER A 517 -11.16 -7.63 18.52
C SER A 517 -12.41 -7.87 19.37
N ALA A 518 -13.53 -8.14 18.70
CA ALA A 518 -14.76 -8.82 19.15
C ALA A 518 -15.26 -8.63 20.60
N LEU A 519 -16.43 -7.97 20.73
CA LEU A 519 -17.33 -8.23 21.85
C LEU A 519 -17.87 -9.67 21.77
N PRO A 520 -17.91 -10.45 22.87
CA PRO A 520 -18.38 -11.83 22.83
C PRO A 520 -19.90 -11.96 23.01
N GLY A 521 -20.55 -12.75 22.15
CA GLY A 521 -21.86 -13.37 22.44
C GLY A 521 -22.91 -13.35 21.31
N ALA A 522 -23.05 -14.45 20.57
CA ALA A 522 -24.32 -15.10 20.17
C ALA A 522 -24.09 -16.17 19.06
N PRO A 523 -24.82 -17.31 19.05
CA PRO A 523 -24.75 -18.30 17.98
C PRO A 523 -25.81 -18.11 16.86
N ALA A 524 -25.48 -18.64 15.69
CA ALA A 524 -26.37 -19.08 14.60
C ALA A 524 -27.54 -18.19 14.13
N GLY A 525 -27.36 -17.51 12.98
CA GLY A 525 -28.45 -16.98 12.16
C GLY A 525 -28.03 -15.79 11.30
N SER A 526 -27.93 -15.96 9.97
CA SER A 526 -27.67 -14.84 9.05
C SER A 526 -28.94 -14.00 8.84
N PRO A 527 -28.87 -12.65 8.88
CA PRO A 527 -30.05 -11.79 8.89
C PRO A 527 -30.66 -11.52 7.50
N LEU A 528 -31.98 -11.32 7.47
CA LEU A 528 -32.70 -10.64 6.39
C LEU A 528 -32.74 -9.11 6.67
N LEU A 529 -32.80 -8.31 5.60
CA LEU A 529 -32.76 -6.84 5.65
C LEU A 529 -34.18 -6.25 5.93
N TYR A 530 -34.39 -4.99 6.34
CA TYR A 530 -33.59 -3.78 6.14
C TYR A 530 -33.53 -2.78 7.34
N GLU A 531 -34.24 -3.01 8.45
CA GLU A 531 -34.55 -1.96 9.45
C GLU A 531 -33.34 -1.14 9.94
N ARG A 532 -33.25 0.12 9.48
CA ARG A 532 -32.25 1.10 9.90
C ARG A 532 -32.84 2.01 10.97
N TYR A 533 -32.20 2.09 12.12
CA TYR A 533 -32.60 2.95 13.22
C TYR A 533 -31.67 4.16 13.31
N ALA A 534 -32.21 5.34 13.59
CA ALA A 534 -31.49 6.60 13.71
C ALA A 534 -31.56 7.18 15.14
N CYS A 535 -30.57 7.99 15.50
CA CYS A 535 -30.51 8.66 16.80
C CYS A 535 -31.81 9.42 17.13
N PRO A 536 -32.42 9.21 18.31
CA PRO A 536 -33.63 9.93 18.69
C PRO A 536 -33.31 11.43 18.83
N GLY A 537 -34.20 12.27 18.29
CA GLY A 537 -34.01 13.73 18.28
C GLY A 537 -32.86 14.23 17.42
N GLU A 538 -32.35 13.44 16.47
CA GLU A 538 -31.29 13.80 15.50
C GLU A 538 -29.97 14.32 16.12
N ARG A 539 -29.73 14.08 17.41
CA ARG A 539 -28.58 14.63 18.17
C ARG A 539 -27.22 14.21 17.63
N CYS A 540 -27.17 13.10 16.88
CA CYS A 540 -26.05 12.71 16.01
C CYS A 540 -26.56 11.94 14.78
N ARG A 541 -25.79 11.90 13.70
CA ARG A 541 -26.15 11.18 12.46
C ARG A 541 -25.87 9.66 12.51
N ARG A 542 -25.85 9.04 13.70
CA ARG A 542 -25.73 7.58 13.86
C ARG A 542 -26.96 6.90 13.24
N VAL A 543 -26.71 5.98 12.32
CA VAL A 543 -27.69 5.04 11.76
C VAL A 543 -27.15 3.64 11.96
N GLU A 544 -28.00 2.71 12.40
CA GLU A 544 -27.57 1.36 12.80
C GLU A 544 -28.65 0.31 12.45
N PRO A 545 -28.27 -0.85 11.92
CA PRO A 545 -29.20 -1.96 11.72
C PRO A 545 -29.53 -2.63 13.05
N ARG A 546 -30.78 -3.08 13.22
CA ARG A 546 -31.16 -3.95 14.33
C ARG A 546 -30.84 -5.41 13.99
N GLN A 547 -30.25 -6.14 14.94
CA GLN A 547 -30.09 -7.60 14.84
C GLN A 547 -31.48 -8.28 14.92
N PRO A 548 -31.83 -9.23 14.04
CA PRO A 548 -33.12 -9.93 14.10
C PRO A 548 -33.36 -10.57 15.47
N GLY A 549 -34.54 -10.35 16.04
CA GLY A 549 -34.89 -10.80 17.39
C GLY A 549 -34.23 -10.04 18.54
N GLY A 550 -33.18 -9.25 18.29
CA GLY A 550 -32.52 -8.40 19.30
C GLY A 550 -33.39 -7.22 19.76
N PRO A 551 -33.04 -6.57 20.88
CA PRO A 551 -33.68 -5.33 21.31
C PRO A 551 -33.46 -4.19 20.30
N LEU A 552 -34.19 -3.09 20.44
CA LEU A 552 -33.94 -1.88 19.66
C LEU A 552 -32.53 -1.35 19.96
N PRO A 553 -31.75 -0.90 18.94
CA PRO A 553 -30.49 -0.20 19.19
C PRO A 553 -30.73 1.03 20.07
N THR A 554 -29.86 1.26 21.05
CA THR A 554 -29.95 2.44 21.94
C THR A 554 -28.87 3.47 21.61
N CYS A 555 -29.23 4.74 21.73
CA CYS A 555 -28.29 5.83 21.53
C CYS A 555 -27.35 5.93 22.73
N ALA A 556 -26.08 5.56 22.55
CA ALA A 556 -25.09 5.51 23.64
C ALA A 556 -24.90 6.85 24.40
N LEU A 557 -25.25 7.99 23.79
CA LEU A 557 -25.19 9.33 24.41
C LEU A 557 -26.39 9.65 25.33
N THR A 558 -27.50 8.91 25.23
CA THR A 558 -28.77 9.26 25.94
C THR A 558 -29.44 8.06 26.62
N GLY A 559 -29.07 6.82 26.26
CA GLY A 559 -29.76 5.60 26.67
C GLY A 559 -31.10 5.35 25.96
N GLU A 560 -31.64 6.35 25.24
CA GLU A 560 -32.92 6.24 24.54
C GLU A 560 -32.86 5.24 23.37
N ALA A 561 -33.97 4.53 23.13
CA ALA A 561 -34.12 3.68 21.95
C ALA A 561 -34.06 4.51 20.66
N MET A 562 -33.29 4.04 19.68
CA MET A 562 -33.20 4.65 18.35
C MET A 562 -34.51 4.46 17.59
N ARG A 563 -34.86 5.43 16.75
CA ARG A 563 -36.13 5.46 16.00
C ARG A 563 -35.96 4.83 14.63
N LEU A 564 -36.94 4.04 14.18
CA LEU A 564 -36.92 3.48 12.83
C LEU A 564 -36.87 4.61 11.80
N ARG A 565 -35.82 4.62 10.98
CA ARG A 565 -35.67 5.54 9.85
C ARG A 565 -36.26 4.87 8.62
N VAL A 566 -37.53 5.16 8.36
CA VAL A 566 -38.15 4.88 7.06
C VAL A 566 -37.36 5.66 6.01
N SER A 567 -36.88 4.94 5.00
CA SER A 567 -36.09 5.46 3.88
C SER A 567 -36.97 6.04 2.78
#